data_AF-A0A7X6Y294-F1
#
_entry.id   AF-A0A7X6Y294-F1
#
_cell.length_a   1.000
_cell.length_b   1.000
_cell.length_c   1.000
_cell.angle_alpha   90.00
_cell.angle_beta   90.00
_cell.angle_gamma   90.00
#
_symmetry.space_group_name_H-M   'P 1'
#
loop_
_entity.id
_entity.type
_entity.pdbx_description
1 polymer ?
#
loop_
_entity_poly.entity_id
_entity_poly.type
_entity_poly.pdbx_seq_one_letter_code
_entity_poly.pdbx_strand_id
1 'polypeptide(L)'
;MKTIYLSNLDEKLPEKEDVTIVLKEGDYYLERPVKLDGSHRKLAIKAEGKVRLIGGKRLEGIEKVKDESILGRFDDGVRDKVLQCDLARNGVNMLRPFSSRGFGRPVTPSHNELFVDTVPYNVSQYPKKGKYMPITGYLKEVINEWDEKVGSLEAGFGYDSERPKRWKPSTNIWVHGYWCWDWANSYERVAELDAGNMTVKTAPPHGNYAFKVGQRFCFLNILEEVTEPGDYYIDAEIRMLYFYPLDDAKCEEVIISVMDE
;
A
#
# COMPACT_ATOMS: atom_id res chain seq x y z
N MET A 1 39.43 6.31 -17.72
CA MET A 1 38.24 6.54 -16.88
C MET A 1 37.57 7.80 -17.39
N LYS A 2 36.39 7.66 -18.00
CA LYS A 2 35.65 8.77 -18.59
C LYS A 2 34.57 9.24 -17.61
N THR A 3 34.53 10.54 -17.34
CA THR A 3 33.51 11.15 -16.48
C THR A 3 32.43 11.77 -17.33
N ILE A 4 31.18 11.44 -17.05
CA ILE A 4 29.98 11.95 -17.72
C ILE A 4 29.11 12.61 -16.66
N TYR A 5 28.70 13.85 -16.92
CA TYR A 5 27.81 14.60 -16.04
C TYR A 5 26.40 14.53 -16.63
N LEU A 6 25.48 13.92 -15.90
CA LEU A 6 24.10 13.76 -16.37
C LEU A 6 23.20 14.80 -15.69
N SER A 7 22.54 15.61 -16.51
CA SER A 7 21.38 16.41 -16.10
C SER A 7 20.06 15.66 -16.29
N ASN A 8 20.05 14.59 -17.09
CA ASN A 8 18.95 13.63 -17.24
C ASN A 8 19.50 12.21 -17.53
N LEU A 9 18.75 11.15 -17.22
CA LEU A 9 19.18 9.75 -17.28
C LEU A 9 19.14 9.10 -18.67
N ASP A 10 18.74 9.82 -19.72
CA ASP A 10 18.58 9.29 -21.08
C ASP A 10 19.84 9.39 -21.97
N GLU A 11 20.98 9.83 -21.45
CA GLU A 11 22.19 9.95 -22.27
C GLU A 11 22.89 8.60 -22.53
N LYS A 12 23.32 8.41 -23.79
CA LYS A 12 23.96 7.17 -24.23
C LYS A 12 25.42 7.11 -23.78
N LEU A 13 25.78 6.06 -23.04
CA LEU A 13 27.14 5.86 -22.52
C LEU A 13 28.03 5.11 -23.55
N PRO A 14 29.34 5.41 -23.60
CA PRO A 14 30.28 4.69 -24.46
C PRO A 14 30.59 3.27 -23.94
N GLU A 15 30.50 2.27 -24.82
CA GLU A 15 30.71 0.85 -24.50
C GLU A 15 32.20 0.49 -24.26
N LYS A 16 32.45 -0.54 -23.44
CA LYS A 16 33.76 -1.17 -23.16
C LYS A 16 34.81 -0.30 -22.45
N GLU A 17 34.44 0.86 -21.92
CA GLU A 17 35.31 1.71 -21.11
C GLU A 17 34.95 1.68 -19.60
N ASP A 18 35.86 2.18 -18.78
CA ASP A 18 35.57 2.54 -17.40
C ASP A 18 34.82 3.89 -17.37
N VAL A 19 33.56 3.87 -16.95
CA VAL A 19 32.65 5.02 -16.97
C VAL A 19 32.34 5.47 -15.54
N THR A 20 32.36 6.79 -15.31
CA THR A 20 31.81 7.42 -14.09
C THR A 20 30.67 8.36 -14.47
N ILE A 21 29.48 8.06 -13.97
CA ILE A 21 28.31 8.93 -14.04
C ILE A 21 28.31 9.82 -12.80
N VAL A 22 28.20 11.13 -13.00
CA VAL A 22 28.05 12.11 -11.93
C VAL A 22 26.70 12.80 -12.07
N LEU A 23 25.81 12.56 -11.10
CA LEU A 23 24.51 13.21 -10.96
C LEU A 23 24.70 14.51 -10.17
N LYS A 24 24.20 15.62 -10.70
CA LYS A 24 24.17 16.90 -9.99
C LYS A 24 23.01 16.92 -9.00
N GLU A 25 23.09 17.80 -8.00
CA GLU A 25 22.01 18.04 -7.05
C GLU A 25 20.65 18.22 -7.76
N GLY A 26 19.64 17.50 -7.28
CA GLY A 26 18.31 17.55 -7.86
C GLY A 26 17.52 16.25 -7.70
N ASP A 27 16.26 16.34 -8.13
CA ASP A 27 15.31 15.24 -8.12
C ASP A 27 15.11 14.72 -9.54
N TYR A 28 15.38 13.43 -9.71
CA TYR A 28 15.30 12.73 -10.98
C TYR A 28 14.12 11.77 -10.91
N TYR A 29 13.00 12.17 -11.51
CA TYR A 29 11.80 11.35 -11.60
C TYR A 29 11.99 10.31 -12.72
N LEU A 30 11.83 9.04 -12.36
CA LEU A 30 12.04 7.90 -13.25
C LEU A 30 10.71 7.44 -13.83
N GLU A 31 10.63 7.39 -15.15
CA GLU A 31 9.49 6.77 -15.86
C GLU A 31 9.72 5.28 -16.15
N ARG A 32 10.96 4.81 -15.98
CA ARG A 32 11.39 3.43 -16.24
C ARG A 32 12.61 3.07 -15.39
N PRO A 33 12.87 1.78 -15.13
CA PRO A 33 14.10 1.32 -14.49
C PRO A 33 15.37 1.86 -15.13
N VAL A 34 16.34 2.17 -14.28
CA VAL A 34 17.73 2.33 -14.71
C VAL A 34 18.32 0.94 -14.93
N LYS A 35 18.44 0.53 -16.19
CA LYS A 35 19.00 -0.77 -16.56
C LYS A 35 20.52 -0.70 -16.56
N LEU A 36 21.15 -1.50 -15.70
CA LEU A 36 22.60 -1.74 -15.72
C LEU A 36 22.87 -3.07 -16.42
N ASP A 37 23.79 -3.09 -17.38
CA ASP A 37 24.19 -4.29 -18.11
C ASP A 37 25.72 -4.45 -18.16
N GLY A 38 26.19 -5.53 -18.80
CA GLY A 38 27.61 -5.86 -18.92
C GLY A 38 28.38 -5.09 -20.00
N SER A 39 27.80 -4.02 -20.57
CA SER A 39 28.44 -3.26 -21.66
C SER A 39 29.68 -2.48 -21.22
N HIS A 40 29.85 -2.22 -19.92
CA HIS A 40 30.97 -1.46 -19.36
C HIS A 40 31.85 -2.33 -18.46
N ARG A 41 33.17 -2.12 -18.54
CA ARG A 41 34.14 -2.86 -17.73
C ARG A 41 34.08 -2.47 -16.25
N LYS A 42 33.84 -1.18 -15.99
CA LYS A 42 33.65 -0.61 -14.65
C LYS A 42 32.71 0.58 -14.73
N LEU A 43 31.63 0.54 -13.96
CA LEU A 43 30.69 1.64 -13.81
C LEU A 43 30.76 2.19 -12.38
N ALA A 44 30.90 3.50 -12.25
CA ALA A 44 30.73 4.22 -10.99
C ALA A 44 29.63 5.26 -11.13
N ILE A 45 28.71 5.34 -10.16
CA ILE A 45 27.68 6.38 -10.10
C ILE A 45 27.96 7.22 -8.86
N LYS A 46 28.04 8.53 -9.03
CA LYS A 46 28.34 9.51 -7.97
C LYS A 46 27.29 10.59 -7.95
N ALA A 47 27.06 11.17 -6.78
CA ALA A 47 26.26 12.37 -6.60
C ALA A 47 27.17 13.55 -6.24
N GLU A 48 26.87 14.72 -6.78
CA GLU A 48 27.40 16.01 -6.36
C GLU A 48 26.27 16.84 -5.76
N GLY A 49 26.18 16.83 -4.43
CA GLY A 49 25.07 17.44 -3.68
C GLY A 49 23.96 16.43 -3.36
N LYS A 50 22.76 16.93 -3.05
CA LYS A 50 21.62 16.08 -2.68
C LYS A 50 20.90 15.57 -3.93
N VAL A 51 21.01 14.27 -4.20
CA VAL A 51 20.37 13.63 -5.36
C VAL A 51 19.29 12.66 -4.90
N ARG A 52 18.10 12.75 -5.50
CA ARG A 52 17.02 11.76 -5.32
C ARG A 52 16.67 11.13 -6.66
N LEU A 53 16.60 9.80 -6.70
CA LEU A 53 16.01 9.05 -7.81
C LEU A 53 14.62 8.60 -7.37
N ILE A 54 13.58 9.04 -8.08
CA ILE A 54 12.19 8.94 -7.61
C ILE A 54 11.36 8.14 -8.61
N GLY A 55 10.95 6.92 -8.23
CA GLY A 55 10.06 6.05 -9.01
C GLY A 55 8.56 6.31 -8.82
N GLY A 56 8.22 7.55 -8.46
CA GLY A 56 6.87 7.98 -8.16
C GLY A 56 6.44 9.15 -9.03
N LYS A 57 5.15 9.43 -9.05
CA LYS A 57 4.58 10.61 -9.68
C LYS A 57 4.33 11.67 -8.62
N ARG A 58 4.89 12.86 -8.81
CA ARG A 58 4.49 14.04 -8.02
C ARG A 58 3.07 14.43 -8.40
N LEU A 59 2.24 14.61 -7.38
CA LEU A 59 0.83 14.97 -7.49
C LEU A 59 0.65 16.48 -7.30
N GLU A 60 -0.24 17.03 -8.10
CA GLU A 60 -0.72 18.41 -8.03
C GLU A 60 -2.24 18.42 -7.82
N GLY A 61 -2.80 19.60 -7.52
CA GLY A 61 -4.24 19.76 -7.30
C GLY A 61 -4.73 19.15 -5.99
N ILE A 62 -3.89 19.18 -4.95
CA ILE A 62 -4.27 18.77 -3.60
C ILE A 62 -5.28 19.78 -3.04
N GLU A 63 -6.45 19.31 -2.64
CA GLU A 63 -7.52 20.17 -2.14
C GLU A 63 -8.29 19.51 -1.00
N LYS A 64 -9.10 20.27 -0.27
CA LYS A 64 -10.02 19.70 0.71
C LYS A 64 -11.09 18.86 0.02
N VAL A 65 -11.57 17.82 0.70
CA VAL A 65 -12.73 17.05 0.25
C VAL A 65 -13.95 17.96 0.19
N LYS A 66 -14.65 17.97 -0.96
CA LYS A 66 -15.83 18.82 -1.21
C LYS A 66 -17.12 18.03 -1.38
N ASP A 67 -17.02 16.75 -1.74
CA ASP A 67 -18.18 15.90 -1.95
C ASP A 67 -18.79 15.53 -0.58
N GLU A 68 -19.99 16.05 -0.30
CA GLU A 68 -20.73 15.80 0.93
C GLU A 68 -21.01 14.30 1.18
N SER A 69 -21.18 13.52 0.11
CA SER A 69 -21.39 12.07 0.24
C SER A 69 -20.14 11.32 0.69
N ILE A 70 -18.95 11.87 0.41
CA ILE A 70 -17.66 11.37 0.88
C ILE A 70 -17.37 11.91 2.28
N LEU A 71 -17.57 13.21 2.51
CA LEU A 71 -17.40 13.84 3.82
C LEU A 71 -18.22 13.13 4.89
N GLY A 72 -19.48 12.80 4.59
CA GLY A 72 -20.37 12.08 5.49
C GLY A 72 -19.88 10.69 5.93
N ARG A 73 -18.88 10.11 5.24
CA ARG A 73 -18.27 8.82 5.59
C ARG A 73 -17.17 8.94 6.64
N PHE A 74 -16.50 10.09 6.75
CA PHE A 74 -15.47 10.30 7.77
C PHE A 74 -16.10 10.58 9.15
N ASP A 75 -15.34 10.26 10.20
CA ASP A 75 -15.62 10.69 11.57
C ASP A 75 -15.71 12.22 11.66
N ASP A 76 -16.62 12.76 12.48
CA ASP A 76 -16.95 14.20 12.49
C ASP A 76 -15.71 15.09 12.70
N GLY A 77 -14.77 14.69 13.57
CA GLY A 77 -13.53 15.43 13.86
C GLY A 77 -12.39 15.26 12.85
N VAL A 78 -12.65 14.57 11.74
CA VAL A 78 -11.67 14.25 10.68
C VAL A 78 -12.03 14.95 9.37
N ARG A 79 -13.33 15.20 9.11
CA ARG A 79 -13.85 15.71 7.83
C ARG A 79 -13.12 16.92 7.27
N ASP A 80 -12.77 17.89 8.12
CA ASP A 80 -12.14 19.15 7.71
C ASP A 80 -10.61 19.06 7.53
N LYS A 81 -10.02 17.91 7.86
CA LYS A 81 -8.58 17.62 7.85
C LYS A 81 -8.15 16.73 6.69
N VAL A 82 -9.07 16.00 6.08
CA VAL A 82 -8.76 15.12 4.95
C VAL A 82 -8.62 15.96 3.68
N LEU A 83 -7.54 15.68 2.94
CA LEU A 83 -7.28 16.21 1.61
C LEU A 83 -7.55 15.13 0.56
N GLN A 84 -7.84 15.57 -0.66
CA GLN A 84 -8.04 14.72 -1.82
C GLN A 84 -7.14 15.12 -3.00
N CYS A 85 -6.93 14.19 -3.91
CA CYS A 85 -6.26 14.42 -5.18
C CYS A 85 -6.80 13.49 -6.27
N ASP A 86 -7.18 14.07 -7.40
CA ASP A 86 -7.58 13.33 -8.60
C ASP A 86 -6.33 12.75 -9.27
N LEU A 87 -6.17 11.42 -9.15
CA LEU A 87 -5.00 10.72 -9.66
C LEU A 87 -5.01 10.66 -11.19
N ALA A 88 -6.20 10.59 -11.81
CA ALA A 88 -6.33 10.56 -13.26
C ALA A 88 -5.87 11.88 -13.90
N ARG A 89 -6.21 13.02 -13.30
CA ARG A 89 -5.71 14.35 -13.73
C ARG A 89 -4.20 14.47 -13.65
N ASN A 90 -3.57 13.74 -12.73
CA ASN A 90 -2.12 13.67 -12.59
C ASN A 90 -1.45 12.63 -13.52
N GLY A 91 -2.21 12.05 -14.46
CA GLY A 91 -1.71 11.05 -15.40
C GLY A 91 -1.49 9.67 -14.80
N VAL A 92 -1.94 9.43 -13.56
CA VAL A 92 -1.90 8.11 -12.90
C VAL A 92 -3.12 7.31 -13.38
N ASN A 93 -3.02 6.83 -14.61
CA ASN A 93 -4.12 6.14 -15.28
C ASN A 93 -4.26 4.68 -14.87
N MET A 94 -3.17 4.08 -14.39
CA MET A 94 -3.10 2.68 -13.99
C MET A 94 -2.65 2.61 -12.53
N LEU A 95 -3.56 2.18 -11.66
CA LEU A 95 -3.26 1.90 -10.27
C LEU A 95 -2.79 0.46 -10.11
N ARG A 96 -1.87 0.25 -9.18
CA ARG A 96 -1.44 -1.07 -8.73
C ARG A 96 -2.38 -1.48 -7.60
N PRO A 97 -3.29 -2.44 -7.85
CA PRO A 97 -4.19 -2.90 -6.81
C PRO A 97 -3.39 -3.64 -5.74
N PHE A 98 -4.01 -3.82 -4.59
CA PHE A 98 -3.57 -4.85 -3.66
C PHE A 98 -3.59 -6.22 -4.35
N SER A 99 -2.63 -7.06 -3.98
CA SER A 99 -2.52 -8.44 -4.44
C SER A 99 -2.38 -9.36 -3.23
N SER A 100 -2.76 -10.63 -3.40
CA SER A 100 -2.47 -11.64 -2.40
C SER A 100 -0.97 -11.87 -2.33
N ARG A 101 -0.36 -11.55 -1.18
CA ARG A 101 1.09 -11.59 -0.95
C ARG A 101 1.42 -12.03 0.47
N GLY A 102 2.62 -12.54 0.69
CA GLY A 102 3.07 -13.01 2.00
C GLY A 102 3.89 -14.29 1.90
N PHE A 103 3.89 -15.06 2.97
CA PHE A 103 4.69 -16.27 3.09
C PHE A 103 4.46 -17.25 1.92
N GLY A 104 5.55 -17.78 1.36
CA GLY A 104 5.51 -18.81 0.32
C GLY A 104 5.00 -18.34 -1.05
N ARG A 105 4.82 -17.03 -1.28
CA ARG A 105 4.29 -16.47 -2.52
C ARG A 105 5.38 -15.74 -3.33
N PRO A 106 5.26 -15.66 -4.66
CA PRO A 106 6.12 -14.82 -5.48
C PRO A 106 6.11 -13.37 -4.98
N VAL A 107 7.27 -12.72 -5.04
CA VAL A 107 7.36 -11.29 -4.79
C VAL A 107 6.60 -10.59 -5.91
N THR A 108 5.64 -9.75 -5.54
CA THR A 108 4.91 -8.88 -6.46
C THR A 108 5.11 -7.44 -6.02
N PRO A 109 5.13 -6.47 -6.97
CA PRO A 109 5.16 -5.06 -6.62
C PRO A 109 4.03 -4.71 -5.64
N SER A 110 4.33 -3.81 -4.69
CA SER A 110 3.33 -3.33 -3.73
C SER A 110 2.22 -2.54 -4.45
N HIS A 111 1.09 -2.38 -3.77
CA HIS A 111 0.06 -1.41 -4.14
C HIS A 111 0.66 0.01 -4.14
N ASN A 112 -0.04 0.98 -4.71
CA ASN A 112 0.44 2.37 -4.69
C ASN A 112 0.58 2.89 -3.25
N GLU A 113 1.81 3.22 -2.88
CA GLU A 113 2.20 3.89 -1.63
C GLU A 113 2.25 5.42 -1.80
N LEU A 114 1.86 6.13 -0.74
CA LEU A 114 1.84 7.60 -0.66
C LEU A 114 3.02 8.11 0.18
N PHE A 115 3.65 9.19 -0.29
CA PHE A 115 4.66 9.95 0.42
C PHE A 115 4.27 11.42 0.42
N VAL A 116 4.32 12.07 1.58
CA VAL A 116 4.09 13.52 1.72
C VAL A 116 5.30 14.11 2.40
N ASP A 117 5.92 15.12 1.78
CA ASP A 117 7.15 15.77 2.23
C ASP A 117 8.24 14.75 2.63
N THR A 118 8.44 13.73 1.77
CA THR A 118 9.37 12.60 1.97
C THR A 118 9.02 11.59 3.07
N VAL A 119 7.89 11.77 3.76
CA VAL A 119 7.42 10.86 4.81
C VAL A 119 6.42 9.86 4.22
N PRO A 120 6.64 8.53 4.39
CA PRO A 120 5.68 7.52 3.94
C PRO A 120 4.40 7.55 4.79
N TYR A 121 3.26 7.51 4.12
CA TYR A 121 1.95 7.42 4.76
C TYR A 121 1.50 5.96 4.83
N ASN A 122 0.53 5.70 5.69
CA ASN A 122 0.03 4.36 5.96
C ASN A 122 -1.31 4.17 5.27
N VAL A 123 -1.50 3.02 4.62
CA VAL A 123 -2.85 2.66 4.19
C VAL A 123 -3.76 2.65 5.42
N SER A 124 -4.93 3.28 5.26
CA SER A 124 -6.03 3.24 6.21
C SER A 124 -6.28 1.81 6.66
N GLN A 125 -6.33 1.62 7.97
CA GLN A 125 -6.44 0.29 8.55
C GLN A 125 -7.16 0.32 9.89
N TYR A 126 -7.76 -0.82 10.21
CA TYR A 126 -8.37 -1.07 11.49
C TYR A 126 -8.01 -2.48 11.99
N PRO A 127 -7.46 -2.62 13.20
CA PRO A 127 -6.99 -1.57 14.09
C PRO A 127 -5.83 -0.78 13.47
N LYS A 128 -5.46 0.35 14.09
CA LYS A 128 -4.36 1.20 13.61
C LYS A 128 -3.02 0.48 13.58
N LYS A 129 -2.07 1.02 12.80
CA LYS A 129 -0.77 0.40 12.54
C LYS A 129 -0.11 -0.14 13.80
N GLY A 130 0.35 -1.39 13.72
CA GLY A 130 0.99 -2.09 14.84
C GLY A 130 0.02 -2.71 15.85
N LYS A 131 -1.29 -2.55 15.66
CA LYS A 131 -2.33 -3.23 16.44
C LYS A 131 -3.08 -4.24 15.56
N TYR A 132 -3.56 -5.29 16.20
CA TYR A 132 -4.27 -6.39 15.54
C TYR A 132 -5.45 -6.84 16.39
N MET A 133 -6.49 -7.36 15.74
CA MET A 133 -7.60 -8.04 16.40
C MET A 133 -7.34 -9.54 16.45
N PRO A 134 -7.84 -10.24 17.48
CA PRO A 134 -7.84 -11.68 17.52
C PRO A 134 -8.95 -12.25 16.61
N ILE A 135 -8.66 -13.40 16.01
CA ILE A 135 -9.66 -14.31 15.45
C ILE A 135 -10.39 -14.96 16.62
N THR A 136 -11.71 -14.76 16.71
CA THR A 136 -12.52 -15.25 17.84
C THR A 136 -13.15 -16.61 17.59
N GLY A 137 -13.23 -17.04 16.33
CA GLY A 137 -13.79 -18.32 15.92
C GLY A 137 -13.59 -18.60 14.44
N TYR A 138 -14.03 -19.76 13.98
CA TYR A 138 -14.04 -20.15 12.56
C TYR A 138 -15.40 -20.73 12.18
N LEU A 139 -15.81 -20.51 10.92
CA LEU A 139 -17.16 -20.87 10.48
C LEU A 139 -17.32 -22.36 10.13
N LYS A 140 -16.21 -23.06 9.92
CA LYS A 140 -16.18 -24.51 9.69
C LYS A 140 -14.90 -25.11 10.24
N GLU A 141 -15.07 -26.12 11.10
CA GLU A 141 -13.97 -26.93 11.63
C GLU A 141 -13.42 -27.90 10.56
N VAL A 142 -12.10 -28.05 10.54
CA VAL A 142 -11.35 -29.08 9.81
C VAL A 142 -10.22 -29.59 10.69
N ILE A 143 -9.64 -30.74 10.34
CA ILE A 143 -8.43 -31.28 10.98
C ILE A 143 -7.24 -30.98 10.07
N ASN A 144 -6.18 -30.40 10.60
CA ASN A 144 -4.96 -30.12 9.85
C ASN A 144 -4.00 -31.33 9.82
N GLU A 145 -2.86 -31.18 9.14
CA GLU A 145 -1.82 -32.22 9.04
C GLU A 145 -1.11 -32.57 10.36
N TRP A 146 -1.45 -31.88 11.46
CA TRP A 146 -0.95 -32.14 12.82
C TRP A 146 -2.05 -32.66 13.76
N ASP A 147 -3.17 -33.16 13.22
CA ASP A 147 -4.34 -33.64 13.98
C ASP A 147 -4.98 -32.58 14.91
N GLU A 148 -4.75 -31.29 14.65
CA GLU A 148 -5.39 -30.19 15.39
C GLU A 148 -6.72 -29.77 14.74
N LYS A 149 -7.70 -29.44 15.58
CA LYS A 149 -8.95 -28.78 15.16
C LYS A 149 -8.68 -27.31 14.82
N VAL A 150 -8.91 -26.95 13.57
CA VAL A 150 -8.67 -25.59 13.03
C VAL A 150 -9.79 -25.16 12.08
N GLY A 151 -9.78 -23.90 11.66
CA GLY A 151 -10.77 -23.34 10.75
C GLY A 151 -10.42 -23.47 9.27
N SER A 152 -11.38 -23.87 8.44
CA SER A 152 -11.26 -23.84 6.97
C SER A 152 -11.08 -22.40 6.45
N LEU A 153 -10.10 -22.22 5.57
CA LEU A 153 -9.79 -20.93 4.95
C LEU A 153 -10.93 -20.44 4.05
N GLU A 154 -11.61 -21.37 3.37
CA GLU A 154 -12.71 -21.10 2.44
C GLU A 154 -14.01 -20.74 3.17
N ALA A 155 -14.17 -21.18 4.42
CA ALA A 155 -15.36 -20.90 5.22
C ALA A 155 -15.31 -19.51 5.84
N GLY A 156 -14.13 -19.08 6.30
CA GLY A 156 -13.95 -17.78 6.96
C GLY A 156 -13.85 -17.88 8.48
N PHE A 157 -13.70 -16.72 9.11
CA PHE A 157 -13.42 -16.58 10.54
C PHE A 157 -14.26 -15.48 11.19
N GLY A 158 -14.40 -15.57 12.51
CA GLY A 158 -15.09 -14.59 13.35
C GLY A 158 -14.13 -13.57 13.96
N TYR A 159 -14.66 -12.38 14.24
CA TYR A 159 -14.00 -11.33 15.01
C TYR A 159 -14.95 -10.74 16.05
N ASP A 160 -14.48 -9.80 16.86
CA ASP A 160 -15.29 -9.14 17.88
C ASP A 160 -15.03 -7.62 17.88
N SER A 161 -15.73 -6.92 16.98
CA SER A 161 -15.72 -5.47 16.90
C SER A 161 -16.94 -4.97 16.16
N GLU A 162 -17.54 -3.91 16.68
CA GLU A 162 -18.67 -3.21 16.07
C GLU A 162 -18.22 -2.19 15.01
N ARG A 163 -16.91 -1.84 14.96
CA ARG A 163 -16.38 -0.82 14.04
C ARG A 163 -16.74 -1.10 12.57
N PRO A 164 -16.65 -2.34 12.06
CA PRO A 164 -17.00 -2.63 10.67
C PRO A 164 -18.44 -2.32 10.27
N LYS A 165 -19.40 -2.22 11.22
CA LYS A 165 -20.78 -1.81 10.91
C LYS A 165 -20.88 -0.36 10.40
N ARG A 166 -19.84 0.44 10.61
CA ARG A 166 -19.78 1.84 10.14
C ARG A 166 -19.24 1.97 8.73
N TRP A 167 -18.67 0.91 8.16
CA TRP A 167 -18.03 0.96 6.85
C TRP A 167 -19.06 0.78 5.75
N LYS A 168 -18.96 1.58 4.70
CA LYS A 168 -19.70 1.30 3.48
C LYS A 168 -19.17 0.00 2.85
N PRO A 169 -20.05 -0.86 2.30
CA PRO A 169 -19.61 -2.02 1.55
C PRO A 169 -18.62 -1.63 0.45
N SER A 170 -17.52 -2.37 0.36
CA SER A 170 -16.49 -2.18 -0.67
C SER A 170 -15.91 -3.52 -1.07
N THR A 171 -15.66 -3.69 -2.37
CA THR A 171 -15.02 -4.87 -2.95
C THR A 171 -13.50 -4.86 -2.76
N ASN A 172 -12.95 -3.76 -2.23
CA ASN A 172 -11.51 -3.50 -2.12
C ASN A 172 -11.02 -3.42 -0.67
N ILE A 173 -11.76 -4.03 0.27
CA ILE A 173 -11.29 -4.27 1.65
C ILE A 173 -10.34 -5.46 1.64
N TRP A 174 -9.22 -5.33 2.34
CA TRP A 174 -8.23 -6.38 2.51
C TRP A 174 -8.03 -6.69 3.98
N VAL A 175 -7.50 -7.87 4.27
CA VAL A 175 -7.02 -8.25 5.60
C VAL A 175 -5.57 -8.66 5.53
N HIS A 176 -4.75 -8.18 6.47
CA HIS A 176 -3.43 -8.73 6.74
C HIS A 176 -3.53 -9.57 8.00
N GLY A 177 -3.18 -10.84 7.90
CA GLY A 177 -3.26 -11.72 9.05
C GLY A 177 -2.13 -12.72 9.15
N TYR A 178 -1.99 -13.19 10.38
CA TYR A 178 -1.15 -14.28 10.82
C TYR A 178 -2.14 -15.39 11.20
N TRP A 179 -2.45 -16.30 10.28
CA TRP A 179 -3.71 -17.08 10.33
C TRP A 179 -3.68 -18.26 11.31
N CYS A 180 -2.58 -19.02 11.28
CA CYS A 180 -2.32 -20.16 12.14
C CYS A 180 -0.97 -20.01 12.85
N TRP A 181 0.06 -19.62 12.09
CA TRP A 181 1.43 -19.46 12.56
C TRP A 181 1.94 -18.03 12.32
N ASP A 182 2.63 -17.47 13.32
CA ASP A 182 3.14 -16.10 13.31
C ASP A 182 4.21 -15.82 12.24
N TRP A 183 4.81 -16.86 11.66
CA TRP A 183 5.79 -16.74 10.57
C TRP A 183 5.13 -16.81 9.18
N ALA A 184 3.84 -17.15 9.09
CA ALA A 184 3.13 -17.45 7.85
C ALA A 184 2.06 -16.41 7.50
N ASN A 185 2.39 -15.12 7.51
CA ASN A 185 1.42 -14.07 7.23
C ASN A 185 1.05 -13.98 5.75
N SER A 186 -0.14 -13.48 5.46
CA SER A 186 -0.47 -12.99 4.12
C SER A 186 -1.50 -11.87 4.14
N TYR A 187 -1.65 -11.21 2.99
CA TYR A 187 -2.67 -10.21 2.72
C TYR A 187 -3.71 -10.87 1.83
N GLU A 188 -4.97 -10.88 2.23
CA GLU A 188 -6.05 -11.49 1.46
C GLU A 188 -7.20 -10.51 1.27
N ARG A 189 -7.80 -10.53 0.07
CA ARG A 189 -8.97 -9.70 -0.20
C ARG A 189 -10.16 -10.26 0.56
N VAL A 190 -10.99 -9.38 1.09
CA VAL A 190 -12.27 -9.78 1.69
C VAL A 190 -13.27 -10.05 0.58
N ALA A 191 -13.77 -11.29 0.51
CA ALA A 191 -14.86 -11.67 -0.38
C ALA A 191 -16.23 -11.30 0.22
N GLU A 192 -16.36 -11.46 1.53
CA GLU A 192 -17.58 -11.17 2.28
C GLU A 192 -17.21 -10.67 3.67
N LEU A 193 -17.82 -9.54 4.07
CA LEU A 193 -17.75 -8.99 5.41
C LEU A 193 -19.18 -8.90 5.94
N ASP A 194 -19.55 -9.83 6.81
CA ASP A 194 -20.82 -9.78 7.51
C ASP A 194 -20.60 -9.07 8.85
N ALA A 195 -20.85 -7.75 8.86
CA ALA A 195 -20.71 -6.95 10.08
C ALA A 195 -21.82 -7.25 11.11
N GLY A 196 -22.94 -7.85 10.70
CA GLY A 196 -24.02 -8.25 11.61
C GLY A 196 -23.65 -9.47 12.43
N ASN A 197 -23.07 -10.48 11.79
CA ASN A 197 -22.60 -11.70 12.42
C ASN A 197 -21.11 -11.65 12.82
N MET A 198 -20.42 -10.54 12.55
CA MET A 198 -18.99 -10.33 12.78
C MET A 198 -18.10 -11.42 12.18
N THR A 199 -18.31 -11.71 10.90
CA THR A 199 -17.53 -12.71 10.16
C THR A 199 -16.85 -12.13 8.93
N VAL A 200 -15.73 -12.74 8.56
CA VAL A 200 -14.96 -12.43 7.36
C VAL A 200 -14.74 -13.71 6.57
N LYS A 201 -15.03 -13.65 5.27
CA LYS A 201 -14.58 -14.65 4.30
C LYS A 201 -13.58 -14.01 3.35
N THR A 202 -12.41 -14.61 3.21
CA THR A 202 -11.39 -14.16 2.26
C THR A 202 -11.70 -14.71 0.86
N ALA A 203 -11.26 -14.00 -0.17
CA ALA A 203 -11.30 -14.48 -1.54
C ALA A 203 -10.14 -15.47 -1.81
N PRO A 204 -10.28 -16.38 -2.79
CA PRO A 204 -9.14 -17.10 -3.32
C PRO A 204 -8.01 -16.13 -3.71
N PRO A 205 -6.74 -16.51 -3.51
CA PRO A 205 -6.24 -17.83 -3.14
C PRO A 205 -6.32 -18.19 -1.64
N HIS A 206 -6.91 -17.33 -0.80
CA HIS A 206 -6.91 -17.44 0.66
C HIS A 206 -5.50 -17.45 1.27
N GLY A 207 -5.43 -17.46 2.61
CA GLY A 207 -4.18 -17.57 3.36
C GLY A 207 -3.55 -18.96 3.26
N ASN A 208 -2.45 -19.18 3.99
CA ASN A 208 -1.84 -20.50 4.10
C ASN A 208 -2.30 -21.20 5.40
N TYR A 209 -2.22 -22.53 5.42
CA TYR A 209 -2.57 -23.39 6.56
C TYR A 209 -4.07 -23.36 6.90
N ALA A 210 -4.47 -22.63 7.95
CA ALA A 210 -5.84 -22.61 8.48
C ALA A 210 -6.05 -21.35 9.34
N PHE A 211 -7.28 -21.14 9.82
CA PHE A 211 -7.53 -20.16 10.89
C PHE A 211 -7.42 -20.82 12.27
N LYS A 212 -6.69 -20.21 13.20
CA LYS A 212 -6.58 -20.63 14.60
C LYS A 212 -7.16 -19.55 15.51
N VAL A 213 -7.94 -19.93 16.52
CA VAL A 213 -8.49 -18.95 17.48
C VAL A 213 -7.35 -18.29 18.26
N GLY A 214 -7.47 -16.98 18.51
CA GLY A 214 -6.45 -16.17 19.18
C GLY A 214 -5.34 -15.67 18.27
N GLN A 215 -5.26 -16.17 17.03
CA GLN A 215 -4.37 -15.59 16.02
C GLN A 215 -4.86 -14.22 15.55
N ARG A 216 -4.01 -13.45 14.87
CA ARG A 216 -4.20 -12.00 14.76
C ARG A 216 -4.27 -11.47 13.33
N PHE A 217 -5.10 -10.46 13.11
CA PHE A 217 -5.28 -9.82 11.81
C PHE A 217 -5.68 -8.33 11.94
N CYS A 218 -5.57 -7.58 10.85
CA CYS A 218 -6.14 -6.24 10.70
C CYS A 218 -6.80 -6.10 9.33
N PHE A 219 -7.76 -5.18 9.22
CA PHE A 219 -8.36 -4.74 7.98
C PHE A 219 -7.60 -3.57 7.37
N LEU A 220 -7.60 -3.48 6.06
CA LEU A 220 -6.86 -2.50 5.28
C LEU A 220 -7.72 -1.91 4.17
N ASN A 221 -7.36 -0.70 3.75
CA ASN A 221 -7.88 0.01 2.59
C ASN A 221 -9.39 0.36 2.72
N ILE A 222 -9.72 1.12 3.76
CA ILE A 222 -11.10 1.50 4.10
C ILE A 222 -11.15 3.03 4.28
N LEU A 223 -11.98 3.72 3.50
CA LEU A 223 -12.08 5.18 3.56
C LEU A 223 -12.42 5.68 4.97
N GLU A 224 -13.36 5.01 5.63
CA GLU A 224 -13.83 5.31 6.99
C GLU A 224 -12.75 5.12 8.07
N GLU A 225 -11.61 4.52 7.71
CA GLU A 225 -10.45 4.32 8.57
C GLU A 225 -9.29 5.28 8.24
N VAL A 226 -9.50 6.28 7.38
CA VAL A 226 -8.67 7.49 7.35
C VAL A 226 -9.10 8.35 8.53
N THR A 227 -8.48 8.15 9.69
CA THR A 227 -8.92 8.80 10.94
C THR A 227 -7.80 9.40 11.77
N GLU A 228 -6.54 9.08 11.47
CA GLU A 228 -5.36 9.62 12.14
C GLU A 228 -4.42 10.30 11.13
N PRO A 229 -3.63 11.30 11.56
CA PRO A 229 -2.60 11.90 10.72
C PRO A 229 -1.66 10.82 10.16
N GLY A 230 -1.38 10.90 8.85
CA GLY A 230 -0.56 9.91 8.14
C GLY A 230 -1.35 8.76 7.50
N ASP A 231 -2.67 8.69 7.67
CA ASP A 231 -3.50 7.71 6.97
C ASP A 231 -3.79 8.14 5.52
N TYR A 232 -3.90 7.16 4.61
CA TYR A 232 -4.42 7.37 3.26
C TYR A 232 -5.31 6.24 2.77
N TYR A 233 -6.15 6.55 1.78
CA TYR A 233 -7.02 5.62 1.08
C TYR A 233 -7.03 5.98 -0.41
N ILE A 234 -7.04 4.97 -1.27
CA ILE A 234 -7.20 5.16 -2.71
C ILE A 234 -8.48 4.48 -3.16
N ASP A 235 -9.40 5.27 -3.68
CA ASP A 235 -10.54 4.76 -4.44
C ASP A 235 -10.05 4.41 -5.85
N ALA A 236 -9.90 3.13 -6.13
CA ALA A 236 -9.39 2.65 -7.41
C ALA A 236 -10.40 2.80 -8.55
N GLU A 237 -11.70 2.83 -8.25
CA GLU A 237 -12.76 2.91 -9.26
C GLU A 237 -12.83 4.30 -9.88
N ILE A 238 -12.76 5.33 -9.04
CA ILE A 238 -12.79 6.74 -9.48
C ILE A 238 -11.40 7.39 -9.52
N ARG A 239 -10.35 6.66 -9.14
CA ARG A 239 -8.95 7.12 -9.08
C ARG A 239 -8.79 8.38 -8.25
N MET A 240 -9.32 8.34 -7.03
CA MET A 240 -9.24 9.43 -6.07
C MET A 240 -8.40 9.01 -4.87
N LEU A 241 -7.39 9.82 -4.55
CA LEU A 241 -6.63 9.70 -3.31
C LEU A 241 -7.31 10.53 -2.23
N TYR A 242 -7.41 9.99 -1.03
CA TYR A 242 -7.80 10.70 0.19
C TYR A 242 -6.74 10.46 1.25
N PHE A 243 -6.29 11.50 1.95
CA PHE A 243 -5.29 11.35 3.01
C PHE A 243 -5.44 12.41 4.09
N TYR A 244 -5.10 12.05 5.33
CA TYR A 244 -5.03 12.97 6.46
C TYR A 244 -3.55 13.36 6.63
N PRO A 245 -3.14 14.62 6.32
CA PRO A 245 -1.79 15.08 6.53
C PRO A 245 -1.30 14.90 7.99
N LEU A 246 0.00 14.64 8.17
CA LEU A 246 0.66 14.79 9.47
C LEU A 246 0.53 16.23 9.97
N ASP A 247 0.49 16.42 11.29
CA ASP A 247 0.25 17.74 11.90
C ASP A 247 1.31 18.79 11.50
N ASP A 248 2.52 18.36 11.15
CA ASP A 248 3.64 19.19 10.69
C ASP A 248 3.86 19.16 9.17
N ALA A 249 3.02 18.43 8.42
CA ALA A 249 3.13 18.36 6.97
C ALA A 249 2.80 19.71 6.33
N LYS A 250 3.66 20.15 5.41
CA LYS A 250 3.44 21.34 4.58
C LYS A 250 2.74 20.99 3.28
N CYS A 251 2.80 19.71 2.89
CA CYS A 251 2.33 19.21 1.61
C CYS A 251 2.96 19.95 0.41
N GLU A 252 4.24 20.32 0.51
CA GLU A 252 5.00 20.91 -0.60
C GLU A 252 5.30 19.85 -1.67
N GLU A 253 5.44 18.59 -1.25
CA GLU A 253 5.63 17.45 -2.11
C GLU A 253 4.67 16.32 -1.73
N VAL A 254 3.82 15.93 -2.67
CA VAL A 254 2.97 14.72 -2.54
C VAL A 254 3.34 13.79 -3.69
N ILE A 255 3.81 12.59 -3.38
CA ILE A 255 4.26 11.60 -4.37
C ILE A 255 3.49 10.30 -4.17
N ILE A 256 3.00 9.74 -5.27
CA ILE A 256 2.47 8.37 -5.31
C ILE A 256 3.43 7.47 -6.08
N SER A 257 3.74 6.29 -5.54
CA SER A 257 4.60 5.32 -6.24
C SER A 257 3.90 4.73 -7.46
N VAL A 258 4.55 4.71 -8.64
CA VAL A 258 3.93 4.26 -9.90
C VAL A 258 4.77 3.25 -10.70
N MET A 259 6.07 3.15 -10.48
CA MET A 259 6.92 2.20 -11.22
C MET A 259 6.61 0.74 -10.85
N ASP A 260 6.53 -0.13 -11.86
CA ASP A 260 6.13 -1.53 -11.77
C ASP A 260 7.26 -2.57 -11.78
N GLU A 261 8.51 -2.14 -11.99
CA GLU A 261 9.80 -2.77 -11.69
C GLU A 261 10.89 -1.72 -11.95
#